data_AF-A0A485B2E2-F1
#
_entry.id   AF-A0A485B2E2-F1
#
_cell.length_a   1.000
_cell.length_b   1.000
_cell.length_c   1.000
_cell.angle_alpha   90.00
_cell.angle_beta   90.00
_cell.angle_gamma   90.00
#
_symmetry.space_group_name_H-M   'P 1'
#
loop_
_entity.id
_entity.type
_entity.pdbx_description
1 polymer ?
#
loop_
_entity_poly.entity_id
_entity_poly.type
_entity_poly.pdbx_seq_one_letter_code
_entity_poly.pdbx_strand_id
1 'polypeptide(L)'
;MTGDGSIQMNIQELSTALQYELPVLVLNLNNRYLGMVKQWQDMIYSGRHSQSYMESLPDFVRLAEAYGHVGIRISEPQELES
;
A
#
# COMPACT_ATOMS: atom_id res chain seq x y z
N MET A 1 -1.64 -3.42 -8.88
CA MET A 1 -0.89 -4.01 -7.75
C MET A 1 0.18 -3.03 -7.31
N THR A 2 0.29 -2.74 -6.01
CA THR A 2 1.32 -1.86 -5.42
C THR A 2 1.63 -2.29 -3.98
N GLY A 3 2.70 -1.75 -3.39
CA GLY A 3 3.01 -1.87 -1.95
C GLY A 3 2.70 -0.58 -1.19
N ASP A 4 2.66 -0.68 0.14
CA ASP A 4 2.35 0.41 1.07
C ASP A 4 3.35 1.58 1.00
N GLY A 5 4.63 1.29 0.77
CA GLY A 5 5.63 2.33 0.51
C GLY A 5 5.49 2.95 -0.89
N SER A 6 5.21 2.13 -1.90
CA SER A 6 5.13 2.57 -3.29
C SER A 6 3.91 3.46 -3.56
N ILE A 7 2.74 3.11 -3.02
CA ILE A 7 1.52 3.89 -3.24
C ILE A 7 1.61 5.31 -2.68
N GLN A 8 2.32 5.49 -1.55
CA GLN A 8 2.47 6.79 -0.92
C GLN A 8 3.26 7.80 -1.75
N MET A 9 4.07 7.35 -2.72
CA MET A 9 4.84 8.24 -3.59
C MET A 9 3.94 9.08 -4.51
N ASN A 10 2.78 8.55 -4.89
CA ASN A 10 1.87 9.16 -5.87
C ASN A 10 0.39 8.98 -5.51
N ILE A 11 0.05 8.92 -4.22
CA ILE A 11 -1.31 8.65 -3.77
C ILE A 11 -2.30 9.74 -4.18
N GLN A 12 -1.83 10.97 -4.43
CA GLN A 12 -2.63 12.08 -4.95
C GLN A 12 -3.25 11.79 -6.32
N GLU A 13 -2.70 10.84 -7.09
CA GLU A 13 -3.25 10.47 -8.41
C GLU A 13 -4.61 9.76 -8.30
N LEU A 14 -5.03 9.37 -7.09
CA LEU A 14 -6.43 8.99 -6.85
C LEU A 14 -7.37 10.16 -7.20
N SER A 15 -6.98 11.42 -6.98
CA SER A 15 -7.76 12.58 -7.42
C SER A 15 -7.89 12.64 -8.95
N THR A 16 -6.81 12.32 -9.67
CA THR A 16 -6.80 12.24 -11.14
C THR A 16 -7.74 11.13 -11.62
N ALA A 17 -7.70 9.95 -10.98
CA ALA A 17 -8.59 8.84 -11.33
C ALA A 17 -10.07 9.22 -11.16
N LEU A 18 -10.43 9.96 -10.10
CA LEU A 18 -11.78 10.47 -9.90
C LEU A 18 -12.16 11.51 -10.98
N GLN A 19 -11.28 12.48 -11.25
CA GLN A 19 -11.51 13.59 -12.20
C GLN A 19 -11.86 13.10 -13.61
N TYR A 20 -11.29 11.96 -14.01
CA TYR A 20 -11.48 11.36 -15.33
C TYR A 20 -12.37 10.11 -15.31
N GLU A 21 -13.03 9.83 -14.18
CA GLU A 21 -13.93 8.68 -14.01
C GLU A 21 -13.27 7.35 -14.42
N LEU A 22 -11.98 7.18 -14.10
CA LEU A 22 -11.21 6.00 -14.51
C LEU A 22 -11.51 4.82 -13.56
N PRO A 23 -12.01 3.68 -14.07
CA PRO A 23 -12.36 2.53 -13.23
C PRO A 23 -11.12 1.67 -12.91
N VAL A 24 -10.17 2.23 -12.16
CA VAL A 24 -8.92 1.56 -11.80
C VAL A 24 -9.08 0.76 -10.50
N LEU A 25 -8.69 -0.51 -10.52
CA LEU A 25 -8.57 -1.33 -9.31
C LEU A 25 -7.14 -1.26 -8.74
N VAL A 26 -7.01 -0.66 -7.56
CA VAL A 26 -5.72 -0.59 -6.84
C VAL A 26 -5.69 -1.62 -5.71
N LEU A 27 -4.94 -2.70 -5.93
CA LEU A 27 -4.62 -3.69 -4.91
C LEU A 27 -3.30 -3.30 -4.22
N ASN A 28 -3.39 -2.93 -2.94
CA ASN A 28 -2.27 -2.52 -2.10
C ASN A 28 -1.87 -3.63 -1.12
N LEU A 29 -0.68 -4.19 -1.27
CA LEU A 29 -0.14 -5.20 -0.36
C LEU A 29 0.54 -4.51 0.82
N ASN A 30 -0.18 -4.41 1.94
CA ASN A 30 0.27 -3.72 3.14
C ASN A 30 1.01 -4.66 4.11
N ASN A 31 2.32 -4.83 3.90
CA ASN A 31 3.17 -5.63 4.80
C ASN A 31 3.93 -4.78 5.84
N ARG A 32 3.82 -3.44 5.78
CA ARG A 32 4.45 -2.46 6.67
C ARG A 32 5.97 -2.31 6.53
N TYR A 33 6.54 -2.76 5.41
CA TYR A 33 7.95 -2.65 5.11
C TYR A 33 8.19 -2.28 3.65
N LEU A 34 9.35 -1.67 3.38
CA LEU A 34 9.96 -1.67 2.07
C LEU A 34 10.47 -3.09 1.77
N GLY A 35 9.55 -4.00 1.42
CA GLY A 35 9.78 -5.44 1.40
C GLY A 35 11.02 -5.89 0.64
N MET A 36 11.26 -5.30 -0.54
CA MET A 36 12.47 -5.59 -1.32
C MET A 36 13.75 -5.17 -0.59
N VAL A 37 13.77 -3.98 0.01
CA VAL A 37 14.94 -3.48 0.78
C VAL A 37 15.18 -4.36 1.99
N LYS A 38 14.13 -4.71 2.73
CA LYS A 38 14.20 -5.65 3.86
C LYS A 38 14.78 -6.99 3.43
N GLN A 39 14.32 -7.55 2.31
CA GLN A 39 14.81 -8.83 1.81
C GLN A 39 16.33 -8.79 1.53
N TRP A 40 16.83 -7.73 0.90
CA TRP A 40 18.27 -7.56 0.69
C TRP A 40 19.04 -7.36 2.00
N GLN A 41 18.46 -6.67 2.98
CA GLN A 41 19.03 -6.52 4.33
C GLN A 41 19.12 -7.85 5.07
N ASP A 42 18.13 -8.73 4.92
CA ASP A 42 18.17 -10.08 5.46
C ASP A 42 19.28 -10.93 4.82
N MET A 43 19.41 -10.88 3.49
CA MET A 43 20.36 -11.71 2.75
C MET A 43 21.83 -11.26 2.89
N ILE A 44 22.10 -9.95 2.85
CA ILE A 44 23.46 -9.42 2.70
C ILE A 44 23.96 -8.69 3.94
N TYR A 45 23.05 -8.16 4.75
CA TYR A 45 23.39 -7.32 5.91
C TYR A 45 23.08 -8.00 7.24
N SER A 46 23.09 -9.34 7.26
CA SER A 46 22.87 -10.17 8.47
C SER A 46 21.59 -9.81 9.23
N GLY A 47 20.52 -9.44 8.51
CA GLY A 47 19.24 -9.06 9.12
C GLY A 47 19.24 -7.68 9.78
N ARG A 48 20.22 -6.80 9.49
CA ARG A 48 20.21 -5.42 9.98
C ARG A 48 19.22 -4.58 9.17
N HIS A 49 18.04 -4.35 9.73
CA HIS A 49 16.99 -3.55 9.10
C HIS A 49 17.23 -2.06 9.33
N SER A 50 17.74 -1.38 8.31
CA SER A 50 18.03 0.06 8.35
C SER A 50 16.94 0.80 7.58
N GLN A 51 16.04 1.50 8.30
CA GLN A 51 14.97 2.36 7.75
C GLN A 51 14.08 1.70 6.66
N SER A 52 13.93 0.39 6.72
CA SER A 52 13.08 -0.38 5.81
C SER A 52 11.71 -0.70 6.40
N TYR A 53 11.46 -0.33 7.66
CA TYR A 53 10.16 -0.43 8.32
C TYR A 53 9.37 0.87 8.14
N MET A 54 8.03 0.77 8.16
CA MET A 54 7.15 1.93 8.03
C MET A 54 6.14 1.97 9.19
N GLU A 55 6.46 2.73 10.24
CA GLU A 55 5.56 2.94 11.39
C GLU A 55 4.48 4.00 11.13
N SER A 56 4.76 4.95 10.26
CA SER A 56 3.90 6.12 10.02
C SER A 56 2.90 5.92 8.87
N LEU A 57 2.48 4.67 8.61
CA LEU A 57 1.54 4.39 7.53
C LEU A 57 0.15 4.94 7.84
N PRO A 58 -0.50 5.60 6.86
CA PRO A 58 -1.86 6.09 7.04
C PRO A 58 -2.88 4.95 6.94
N ASP A 59 -4.12 5.25 7.31
CA ASP A 59 -5.25 4.39 6.97
C ASP A 59 -5.59 4.56 5.48
N PHE A 60 -5.18 3.58 4.66
CA PHE A 60 -5.42 3.59 3.22
C PHE A 60 -6.90 3.53 2.82
N VAL A 61 -7.78 2.94 3.64
CA VAL A 61 -9.22 2.93 3.36
C VAL A 61 -9.76 4.34 3.49
N ARG A 62 -9.47 5.01 4.62
CA ARG A 62 -9.90 6.39 4.84
C ARG A 62 -9.31 7.36 3.82
N LEU A 63 -8.07 7.14 3.38
CA LEU A 63 -7.47 7.94 2.32
C LEU A 63 -8.18 7.75 0.98
N ALA A 64 -8.50 6.52 0.59
CA ALA A 64 -9.26 6.25 -0.63
C ALA A 64 -10.63 6.96 -0.59
N GLU A 65 -11.33 6.85 0.54
CA GLU A 65 -12.62 7.53 0.78
C GLU A 65 -12.48 9.06 0.72
N ALA A 66 -11.42 9.63 1.30
CA ALA A 66 -11.15 11.07 1.25
C ALA A 66 -10.90 11.58 -0.18
N TYR A 67 -10.38 10.73 -1.08
CA TYR A 67 -10.26 11.02 -2.51
C TYR A 67 -11.51 10.67 -3.32
N GLY A 68 -12.61 10.24 -2.69
CA GLY A 68 -13.88 9.93 -3.35
C GLY A 68 -13.99 8.51 -3.92
N HIS A 69 -13.14 7.59 -3.49
CA HIS A 69 -13.14 6.19 -3.96
C HIS A 69 -13.68 5.23 -2.90
N VAL A 70 -14.04 4.01 -3.34
CA VAL A 70 -14.38 2.91 -2.42
C VAL A 70 -13.09 2.32 -1.85
N GLY A 71 -12.94 2.36 -0.52
CA GLY A 71 -11.85 1.70 0.19
C GLY A 71 -12.30 0.36 0.78
N ILE A 72 -11.54 -0.70 0.54
CA ILE A 72 -11.78 -2.04 1.11
C ILE A 72 -10.50 -2.49 1.81
N ARG A 73 -10.64 -3.06 3.01
CA ARG A 73 -9.55 -3.74 3.72
C ARG A 73 -9.88 -5.21 3.82
N ILE A 74 -8.92 -6.04 3.43
CA ILE A 74 -8.97 -7.49 3.58
C ILE A 74 -7.94 -7.88 4.63
N SER A 75 -8.40 -8.48 5.73
CA SER A 75 -7.54 -8.94 6.84
C SER A 75 -7.37 -10.45 6.86
N GLU A 76 -8.40 -11.18 6.49
CA GLU A 76 -8.44 -12.64 6.53
C GLU A 76 -8.62 -13.23 5.13
N PRO A 77 -8.00 -14.38 4.80
CA PRO A 77 -8.12 -15.01 3.49
C PRO A 77 -9.57 -15.28 3.05
N GLN A 78 -10.47 -15.57 4.00
CA GLN A 78 -11.88 -15.85 3.75
C GLN A 78 -12.64 -14.65 3.18
N GLU A 79 -12.15 -13.43 3.39
CA GLU A 79 -12.75 -12.19 2.86
C GLU A 79 -12.45 -11.99 1.36
N LEU A 80 -11.57 -12.82 0.75
CA LEU A 80 -11.15 -12.66 -0.65
C LEU A 80 -12.08 -13.36 -1.67
N GLU A 81 -12.81 -14.39 -1.24
CA GLU A 81 -13.59 -15.27 -2.13
C GLU A 81 -15.09 -14.93 -2.20
N SER A 82 -15.54 -13.89 -1.47
CA SER A 82 -16.97 -13.52 -1.36
C SER A 82 -17.49 -12.63 -2.48
#